data_AF-A0A1H8ZD90-F1
#
_entry.id   AF-A0A1H8ZD90-F1
#
_cell.length_a   1.000
_cell.length_b   1.000
_cell.length_c   1.000
_cell.angle_alpha   90.00
_cell.angle_beta   90.00
_cell.angle_gamma   90.00
#
_symmetry.space_group_name_H-M   'P 1'
#
loop_
_entity.id
_entity.type
_entity.pdbx_description
1 polymer ?
#
loop_
_entity_poly.entity_id
_entity_poly.type
_entity_poly.pdbx_seq_one_letter_code
_entity_poly.pdbx_strand_id
1 'polypeptide(L)' 'MSFALQVKDSLLNIISNMSKDAGKFSINPDKFFSRNRKLDFSSLIHL' A
#
# COMPACT_ATOMS: atom_id res chain seq x y z
N MET A 1 0.38 1.20 -28.22
CA MET A 1 0.51 1.13 -26.76
C MET A 1 1.86 0.51 -26.44
N SER A 2 2.75 1.18 -25.71
CA SER A 2 4.03 0.56 -25.34
C SER A 2 3.84 -0.45 -24.21
N PHE A 3 4.68 -1.48 -24.15
CA PHE A 3 4.65 -2.47 -23.05
C PHE A 3 4.75 -1.79 -21.67
N ALA A 4 5.61 -0.77 -21.56
CA ALA A 4 5.75 0.01 -20.33
C ALA A 4 4.44 0.70 -19.89
N LEU A 5 3.68 1.25 -20.84
CA LEU A 5 2.37 1.86 -20.56
C LEU A 5 1.36 0.83 -20.06
N GLN A 6 1.32 -0.33 -20.71
CA GLN A 6 0.43 -1.42 -20.32
C GLN A 6 0.74 -1.97 -18.92
N VAL A 7 2.03 -2.12 -18.59
CA VAL A 7 2.46 -2.53 -17.25
C VAL A 7 2.10 -1.46 -16.22
N LYS A 8 2.33 -0.18 -16.52
CA LYS A 8 1.96 0.94 -15.64
C LYS A 8 0.46 0.92 -15.33
N ASP A 9 -0.38 0.82 -16.35
CA ASP A 9 -1.84 0.88 -16.19
C ASP A 9 -2.38 -0.35 -15.45
N SER A 10 -1.79 -1.53 -15.70
CA SER A 10 -2.10 -2.75 -14.96
C SER A 10 -1.77 -2.62 -13.46
N LEU A 11 -0.58 -2.11 -13.13
CA LEU A 11 -0.17 -1.88 -11.73
C LEU A 11 -1.06 -0.86 -11.03
N LEU A 12 -1.42 0.24 -11.70
CA LEU A 12 -2.32 1.24 -11.14
C LEU A 12 -3.71 0.68 -10.84
N ASN A 13 -4.23 -0.19 -11.71
CA ASN A 13 -5.50 -0.88 -11.46
C ASN A 13 -5.43 -1.82 -10.25
N ILE A 14 -4.35 -2.57 -10.11
CA ILE A 14 -4.15 -3.46 -8.95
C ILE A 14 -4.10 -2.63 -7.66
N ILE A 15 -3.31 -1.56 -7.63
CA ILE A 15 -3.20 -0.66 -6.46
C ILE A 15 -4.55 -0.04 -6.11
N SER A 16 -5.29 0.45 -7.11
CA SER A 16 -6.63 1.02 -6.92
C SER A 16 -7.58 0.00 -6.30
N ASN A 17 -7.59 -1.24 -6.80
CA ASN A 17 -8.40 -2.32 -6.23
C ASN A 17 -8.00 -2.67 -4.80
N MET A 18 -6.70 -2.73 -4.52
CA MET A 18 -6.19 -2.98 -3.16
C MET A 18 -6.57 -1.87 -2.18
N SER A 19 -6.57 -0.61 -2.60
CA SER A 19 -6.92 0.53 -1.74
C SER A 19 -8.39 0.54 -1.31
N LYS A 20 -9.30 0.03 -2.17
CA LYS A 20 -10.74 -0.03 -1.88
C LYS A 20 -11.09 -1.07 -0.83
N ASP A 21 -10.28 -2.12 -0.70
CA ASP A 21 -10.51 -3.22 0.23
C ASP A 21 -9.18 -3.75 0.80
N ALA A 22 -8.45 -2.86 1.48
CA ALA A 22 -7.13 -3.16 2.04
C ALA A 22 -7.16 -4.34 3.03
N GLY A 23 -8.34 -4.65 3.57
CA GLY A 23 -8.57 -5.76 4.48
C GLY A 23 -8.24 -7.12 3.87
N LYS A 24 -8.63 -7.34 2.61
CA LYS A 24 -8.38 -8.61 1.89
C LYS A 24 -6.93 -8.83 1.49
N PHE A 25 -6.14 -7.77 1.45
CA PHE A 25 -4.73 -7.81 1.04
C PHE A 25 -3.75 -7.69 2.21
N SER A 26 -4.27 -7.62 3.44
CA SER A 26 -3.47 -7.63 4.66
C SER A 26 -3.68 -8.94 5.40
N ILE A 27 -2.59 -9.57 5.87
CA ILE A 27 -2.67 -10.83 6.61
C ILE A 27 -3.38 -10.64 7.97
N ASN A 28 -3.34 -9.43 8.55
CA ASN A 28 -4.12 -9.05 9.73
C ASN A 28 -4.43 -7.54 9.70
N PRO A 29 -5.43 -7.08 8.92
CA PRO A 29 -5.71 -5.66 8.78
C PRO A 29 -6.03 -4.99 10.11
N ASP A 30 -6.81 -5.62 10.99
CA ASP A 30 -7.18 -5.02 12.28
C ASP A 30 -5.97 -4.80 13.21
N LYS A 31 -4.93 -5.62 13.07
CA LYS A 31 -3.68 -5.47 13.83
C LYS A 31 -2.73 -4.46 13.18
N PHE A 32 -2.56 -4.55 11.85
CA PHE A 32 -1.54 -3.79 11.13
C PHE A 32 -2.02 -2.44 10.57
N PHE A 33 -3.33 -2.22 10.42
CA PHE A 33 -3.95 -0.96 10.00
C PHE A 33 -4.58 -0.18 11.16
N SER A 34 -4.56 -0.72 12.39
CA SER A 34 -4.86 0.09 13.56
C SER A 34 -4.00 1.36 13.52
N ARG A 35 -4.62 2.53 13.69
CA ARG A 35 -3.97 3.87 13.72
C ARG A 35 -2.82 3.99 14.74
N ASN A 36 -2.51 2.91 15.46
CA ASN A 36 -1.41 2.78 16.40
C ASN A 36 -0.08 2.39 15.74
N ARG A 37 0.04 2.37 14.40
CA ARG A 37 1.35 2.62 13.78
C ARG A 37 1.77 4.05 14.11
N LYS A 38 2.27 4.24 15.34
CA LYS A 38 3.23 5.29 15.63
C LYS A 38 4.47 4.92 14.83
N LEU A 39 4.48 5.27 13.54
CA LEU A 39 5.75 5.46 12.86
C LEU A 39 6.46 6.50 13.71
N ASP A 40 7.46 6.05 14.46
CA ASP A 40 8.29 6.96 15.21
C ASP A 40 9.08 7.76 14.18
N PHE A 41 8.52 8.90 13.79
CA PHE A 41 9.12 9.78 12.81
C PHE A 41 10.52 10.23 13.25
N SER A 42 10.79 10.26 14.56
CA SER A 42 12.12 10.55 15.08
C SER A 42 13.14 9.51 14.62
N SER A 43 12.82 8.21 14.69
CA SER A 43 13.74 7.15 14.22
C SER A 43 13.87 7.06 12.70
N LEU A 44 12.91 7.61 11.95
CA LEU A 44 12.95 7.62 10.47
C LEU A 44 13.76 8.78 9.88
N ILE A 45 13.93 9.90 10.61
CA ILE A 45 14.70 11.07 10.14
C ILE A 45 16.22 10.89 10.34
N HIS A 46 16.64 9.86 11.08
CA HIS A 46 18.06 9.56 11.34
C HIS A 46 18.69 8.53 10.39
N LEU A 47 18.02 8.17 9.29
CA LEU A 47 18.57 7.39 8.17
C LEU A 47 18.86 8.30 6.98
#